data_AF-A0A8C5V9K1-F1
#
_entry.id   AF-A0A8C5V9K1-F1
#
_cell.length_a   1.000
_cell.length_b   1.000
_cell.length_c   1.000
_cell.angle_alpha   90.00
_cell.angle_beta   90.00
_cell.angle_gamma   90.00
#
_symmetry.space_group_name_H-M   'P 1'
#
loop_
_entity.id
_entity.type
_entity.pdbx_description
1 polymer ?
#
loop_
_entity_poly.entity_id
_entity_poly.type
_entity_poly.pdbx_seq_one_letter_code
_entity_poly.pdbx_strand_id
1 'polypeptide(L)'
;MAPVKISHVVSFSSQDPKYPVENLLNPDSQRRPWLSCPRDKSGQLKVELQLERAVPIGYIDVGNCGCAFLQIDVGRSSWSLDRPFVTLLPATMLMSLADSKQGKNCSGVRMFKAGKEGKSRKEGGGLYEKERCSTIEGWKCC
;
A
#
# COMPACT_ATOMS: atom_id res chain seq x y z
N MET A 1 -3.26 6.50 19.09
CA MET A 1 -2.37 5.55 18.40
C MET A 1 -1.29 6.38 17.72
N ALA A 2 -0.01 6.06 17.87
CA ALA A 2 1.04 6.78 17.15
C ALA A 2 1.14 6.28 15.69
N PRO A 3 1.43 7.15 14.71
CA PRO A 3 1.67 6.72 13.33
C PRO A 3 2.78 5.67 13.26
N VAL A 4 2.57 4.64 12.44
CA VAL A 4 3.58 3.61 12.22
C VAL A 4 4.61 4.14 11.25
N LYS A 5 5.90 4.07 11.63
CA LYS A 5 7.00 4.53 10.80
C LYS A 5 7.47 3.44 9.84
N ILE A 6 7.63 3.83 8.58
CA ILE A 6 8.25 2.99 7.55
C ILE A 6 9.76 3.22 7.61
N SER A 7 10.54 2.14 7.68
CA SER A 7 11.99 2.19 7.72
C SER A 7 12.58 2.45 6.34
N HIS A 8 12.22 1.61 5.36
CA HIS A 8 12.74 1.71 4.00
C HIS A 8 11.86 0.93 3.01
N VAL A 9 12.10 1.19 1.72
CA VAL A 9 11.52 0.43 0.61
C VAL A 9 12.35 -0.83 0.40
N VAL A 10 11.70 -2.00 0.39
CA VAL A 10 12.35 -3.28 0.11
C VAL A 10 12.41 -3.53 -1.39
N SER A 11 11.30 -3.33 -2.09
CA SER A 11 11.18 -3.52 -3.53
C SER A 11 10.04 -2.66 -4.10
N PHE A 12 10.10 -2.36 -5.40
CA PHE A 12 9.04 -1.67 -6.13
C PHE A 12 9.02 -2.11 -7.60
N SER A 13 7.87 -2.02 -8.26
CA SER A 13 7.74 -2.42 -9.68
C SER A 13 8.16 -1.33 -10.67
N SER A 14 7.86 -0.07 -10.37
CA SER A 14 8.04 1.07 -11.29
C SER A 14 8.04 2.38 -10.52
N GLN A 15 8.71 3.39 -11.06
CA GLN A 15 8.69 4.73 -10.48
C GLN A 15 8.94 5.84 -11.51
N ASP A 16 8.33 6.99 -11.29
CA ASP A 16 8.61 8.23 -12.00
C ASP A 16 9.85 8.92 -11.40
N PRO A 17 10.79 9.44 -12.22
CA PRO A 17 11.98 10.13 -11.71
C PRO A 17 11.71 11.36 -10.82
N LYS A 18 10.57 12.03 -11.00
CA LYS A 18 10.15 13.20 -10.21
C LYS A 18 9.27 12.80 -9.02
N TYR A 19 8.60 11.67 -9.10
CA TYR A 19 7.67 11.16 -8.09
C TYR A 19 8.02 9.73 -7.67
N PRO A 20 9.20 9.55 -7.03
CA PRO A 20 9.73 8.21 -6.75
C PRO A 20 9.08 7.59 -5.50
N VAL A 21 9.37 6.31 -5.27
CA VAL A 21 8.74 5.50 -4.21
C VAL A 21 9.10 5.99 -2.80
N GLU A 22 10.25 6.62 -2.63
CA GLU A 22 10.74 7.15 -1.35
C GLU A 22 9.84 8.27 -0.81
N ASN A 23 9.01 8.89 -1.65
CA ASN A 23 7.99 9.83 -1.20
C ASN A 23 6.99 9.20 -0.23
N LEU A 24 6.81 7.87 -0.23
CA LEU A 24 5.96 7.18 0.75
C LEU A 24 6.56 7.12 2.15
N LEU A 25 7.89 7.28 2.28
CA LEU A 25 8.57 7.18 3.57
C LEU A 25 8.38 8.42 4.44
N ASN A 26 8.04 9.56 3.83
CA ASN A 26 7.89 10.83 4.54
C ASN A 26 6.40 11.21 4.68
N PRO A 27 5.80 11.08 5.88
CA PRO A 27 4.40 11.44 6.07
C PRO A 27 4.13 12.95 5.89
N ASP A 28 5.14 13.80 6.04
CA ASP A 28 5.03 15.26 5.80
C ASP A 28 5.10 15.60 4.30
N SER A 29 5.48 14.66 3.43
CA SER A 29 5.43 14.86 1.99
C SER A 29 4.04 14.65 1.40
N GLN A 30 2.98 15.04 2.11
CA GLN A 30 1.57 15.05 1.64
C GLN A 30 1.36 15.70 0.25
N ARG A 31 2.38 16.39 -0.28
CA ARG A 31 2.39 17.02 -1.61
C ARG A 31 3.09 16.21 -2.70
N ARG A 32 3.70 15.07 -2.39
CA ARG A 32 4.48 14.27 -3.36
C ARG A 32 3.98 12.83 -3.37
N PRO A 33 3.15 12.45 -4.37
CA PRO A 33 2.76 11.06 -4.54
C PRO A 33 3.96 10.23 -5.02
N TRP A 34 3.81 8.91 -4.91
CA TRP A 34 4.58 7.98 -5.73
C TRP A 34 3.78 7.66 -6.99
N LEU A 35 4.42 7.76 -8.16
CA LEU A 35 3.81 7.47 -9.45
C LEU A 35 4.65 6.43 -10.21
N SER A 36 4.00 5.64 -11.07
CA SER A 36 4.68 4.79 -12.04
C SER A 36 5.45 5.61 -13.08
N CYS A 37 6.47 5.00 -13.69
CA CYS A 37 7.15 5.57 -14.84
C CYS A 37 6.13 5.84 -15.97
N PRO A 38 6.17 6.99 -16.68
CA PRO A 38 5.24 7.28 -17.78
C PRO A 38 5.32 6.28 -18.95
N ARG A 39 6.41 5.50 -19.05
CA ARG A 39 6.58 4.46 -20.07
C ARG A 39 6.03 3.10 -19.63
N ASP A 40 5.74 2.95 -18.34
CA ASP A 40 5.21 1.70 -17.80
C ASP A 40 3.71 1.59 -18.07
N LYS A 41 3.35 0.57 -18.85
CA LYS A 41 1.97 0.26 -19.26
C LYS A 41 1.45 -1.03 -18.61
N SER A 42 2.14 -1.53 -17.58
CA SER A 42 1.74 -2.74 -16.85
C SER A 42 0.34 -2.62 -16.24
N GLY A 43 -0.12 -1.39 -16.00
CA GLY A 43 -1.39 -1.12 -15.34
C GLY A 43 -1.41 -1.58 -13.89
N GLN A 44 -0.26 -1.91 -13.30
CA GLN A 44 -0.12 -2.29 -11.90
C GLN A 44 1.15 -1.69 -11.31
N LEU A 45 0.98 -0.95 -10.22
CA LEU A 45 2.10 -0.47 -9.42
C LEU A 45 2.19 -1.34 -8.16
N LYS A 46 3.39 -1.75 -7.73
CA LYS A 46 3.60 -2.61 -6.55
C LYS A 46 4.79 -2.10 -5.74
N VAL A 47 4.64 -2.03 -4.43
CA VAL A 47 5.73 -1.67 -3.49
C VAL A 47 5.68 -2.56 -2.28
N GLU A 48 6.86 -2.91 -1.79
CA GLU A 48 7.08 -3.61 -0.54
C GLU A 48 7.82 -2.69 0.42
N LEU A 49 7.22 -2.45 1.59
CA LEU A 49 7.72 -1.51 2.60
C LEU A 49 8.04 -2.25 3.89
N GLN A 50 9.21 -1.99 4.46
CA GLN A 50 9.60 -2.50 5.76
C GLN A 50 9.26 -1.48 6.85
N LEU A 51 8.44 -1.86 7.82
CA LEU A 51 8.18 -1.04 9.01
C LEU A 51 9.37 -1.10 9.97
N GLU A 52 9.63 -0.02 10.72
CA GLU A 52 10.77 0.08 11.67
C GLU A 52 10.72 -1.01 12.75
N ARG A 53 9.51 -1.28 13.21
CA ARG A 53 9.12 -2.32 14.16
C ARG A 53 7.78 -2.82 13.68
N ALA A 54 7.36 -3.98 14.14
CA ALA A 54 5.96 -4.29 13.97
C ALA A 54 5.16 -3.95 15.21
N VAL A 55 3.90 -3.79 14.89
CA VAL A 55 2.87 -3.19 15.67
C VAL A 55 1.56 -3.70 15.10
N PRO A 56 0.49 -3.76 15.90
CA PRO A 56 -0.83 -3.96 15.35
C PRO A 56 -1.18 -2.81 14.43
N ILE A 57 -1.48 -3.10 13.17
CA ILE A 57 -2.15 -2.14 12.31
C ILE A 57 -3.61 -2.06 12.75
N GLY A 58 -4.01 -0.93 13.32
CA GLY A 58 -5.41 -0.66 13.67
C GLY A 58 -6.17 0.07 12.56
N TYR A 59 -5.47 0.99 11.88
CA TYR A 59 -6.01 1.84 10.84
C TYR A 59 -4.96 2.09 9.77
N ILE A 60 -5.41 2.26 8.53
CA ILE A 60 -4.57 2.59 7.38
C ILE A 60 -5.20 3.77 6.66
N ASP A 61 -4.44 4.85 6.55
CA ASP A 61 -4.84 6.02 5.77
C ASP A 61 -4.10 5.98 4.43
N VAL A 62 -4.84 6.01 3.32
CA VAL A 62 -4.27 5.91 1.97
C VAL A 62 -4.68 7.11 1.14
N GLY A 63 -3.68 7.91 0.78
CA GLY A 63 -3.81 8.96 -0.23
C GLY A 63 -3.72 8.36 -1.63
N ASN A 64 -4.83 8.40 -2.36
CA ASN A 64 -4.90 7.96 -3.74
C ASN A 64 -4.48 9.08 -4.69
N CYS A 65 -3.69 8.73 -5.72
CA CYS A 65 -3.31 9.63 -6.81
C CYS A 65 -3.45 8.90 -8.16
N GLY A 66 -4.70 8.61 -8.55
CA GLY A 66 -5.04 8.01 -9.85
C GLY A 66 -5.22 6.50 -9.90
N CYS A 67 -5.15 5.78 -8.76
CA CYS A 67 -5.35 4.33 -8.72
C CYS A 67 -6.84 3.96 -8.59
N ALA A 68 -7.32 3.04 -9.43
CA ALA A 68 -8.70 2.56 -9.38
C ALA A 68 -8.92 1.50 -8.27
N PHE A 69 -7.92 0.67 -8.02
CA PHE A 69 -7.96 -0.36 -6.97
C PHE A 69 -6.74 -0.25 -6.07
N LEU A 70 -6.88 -0.79 -4.87
CA LEU A 70 -5.82 -0.93 -3.87
C LEU A 70 -6.00 -2.26 -3.14
N GLN A 71 -4.95 -3.06 -3.09
CA GLN A 71 -4.81 -4.17 -2.14
C GLN A 71 -3.73 -3.78 -1.12
N ILE A 72 -3.79 -4.36 0.08
CA ILE A 72 -2.70 -4.29 1.05
C ILE A 72 -2.55 -5.68 1.67
N ASP A 73 -1.38 -6.28 1.45
CA ASP A 73 -1.00 -7.52 2.11
C ASP A 73 0.10 -7.24 3.14
N VAL A 74 0.12 -8.02 4.20
CA VAL A 74 1.08 -7.90 5.29
C VAL A 74 1.76 -9.22 5.57
N GLY A 75 3.02 -9.15 5.94
CA GLY A 75 3.81 -10.32 6.30
C GLY A 75 4.86 -9.95 7.31
N ARG A 76 5.56 -10.96 7.83
CA ARG A 76 6.68 -10.71 8.75
C ARG A 76 7.98 -10.92 8.02
N SER A 77 8.95 -10.04 8.26
CA SER A 77 10.28 -10.20 7.68
C SER A 77 10.99 -11.48 8.15
N SER A 78 10.55 -12.05 9.27
CA SER A 78 11.04 -13.31 9.83
C SER A 78 10.34 -14.56 9.26
N TRP A 79 9.33 -14.39 8.40
CA TRP A 79 8.72 -15.53 7.72
C TRP A 79 9.69 -16.15 6.73
N SER A 80 9.53 -17.46 6.49
CA SER A 80 10.22 -18.11 5.38
C SER A 80 9.83 -17.42 4.07
N LEU A 81 10.76 -17.40 3.11
CA LEU A 81 10.52 -16.80 1.79
C LEU A 81 9.35 -17.47 1.05
N ASP A 82 9.07 -18.74 1.39
CA ASP A 82 7.99 -19.54 0.80
C ASP A 82 6.62 -19.20 1.39
N ARG A 83 6.57 -18.45 2.50
CA ARG A 83 5.32 -18.07 3.13
C ARG A 83 4.75 -16.82 2.45
N PRO A 84 3.53 -16.90 1.88
CA PRO A 84 2.92 -15.75 1.23
C PRO A 84 2.49 -14.68 2.24
N PHE A 85 2.36 -13.44 1.75
CA PHE A 85 1.71 -12.37 2.49
C PHE A 85 0.25 -12.72 2.81
N VAL A 86 -0.26 -12.13 3.89
CA VAL A 86 -1.65 -12.26 4.31
C VAL A 86 -2.36 -10.97 3.97
N THR A 87 -3.49 -11.07 3.27
CA THR A 87 -4.28 -9.90 2.89
C THR A 87 -4.91 -9.22 4.11
N LEU A 88 -4.52 -7.96 4.32
CA LEU A 88 -5.06 -7.10 5.37
C LEU A 88 -6.22 -6.25 4.85
N LEU A 89 -6.08 -5.73 3.63
CA LEU A 89 -7.12 -5.05 2.88
C LEU A 89 -7.27 -5.76 1.52
N PRO A 90 -8.40 -6.44 1.25
CA PRO A 90 -8.64 -7.02 -0.07
C PRO A 90 -8.69 -5.93 -1.13
N ALA A 91 -8.55 -6.32 -2.40
CA ALA A 91 -8.66 -5.41 -3.54
C ALA A 91 -9.92 -4.53 -3.43
N THR A 92 -9.72 -3.28 -3.03
CA THR A 92 -10.77 -2.32 -2.70
C THR A 92 -10.78 -1.23 -3.74
N MET A 93 -11.97 -0.89 -4.23
CA MET A 93 -12.12 0.14 -5.25
C MET A 93 -11.90 1.53 -4.64
N LEU A 94 -10.69 2.03 -4.91
CA LEU A 94 -10.30 3.41 -5.20
C LEU A 94 -11.35 4.38 -5.78
N MET A 95 -11.23 4.59 -7.07
CA MET A 95 -12.13 5.39 -7.87
C MET A 95 -12.72 4.50 -8.96
N SER A 96 -13.69 5.01 -9.71
CA SER A 96 -14.13 4.29 -10.90
C SER A 96 -13.00 4.22 -11.94
N LEU A 97 -13.00 3.18 -12.77
CA LEU A 97 -12.05 3.09 -13.90
C LEU A 97 -12.19 4.27 -14.87
N ALA A 98 -13.40 4.80 -15.01
CA ALA A 98 -13.69 5.96 -15.85
C ALA A 98 -13.03 7.24 -15.32
N ASP A 99 -13.05 7.44 -13.99
CA ASP A 99 -12.43 8.60 -13.34
C ASP A 99 -10.89 8.52 -13.42
N SER A 100 -10.33 7.32 -13.19
CA SER A 100 -8.88 7.06 -13.31
C SER A 100 -8.39 7.36 -14.74
N LYS A 101 -9.10 6.88 -15.77
CA LYS A 101 -8.76 7.12 -17.19
C LYS A 101 -8.87 8.59 -17.59
N GLN A 102 -9.82 9.33 -17.01
CA GLN A 102 -10.07 10.73 -17.36
C GLN A 102 -9.25 11.73 -16.52
N GLY A 103 -8.49 11.25 -15.53
CA GLY A 103 -7.77 12.14 -14.61
C GLY A 103 -8.69 12.96 -13.69
N LYS A 104 -9.97 12.56 -13.53
CA LYS A 104 -10.96 13.28 -12.72
C LYS A 104 -10.99 12.71 -11.30
N ASN A 105 -11.17 13.57 -10.29
CA ASN A 105 -11.26 13.16 -8.88
C ASN A 105 -10.14 12.20 -8.43
N CYS A 106 -8.95 12.38 -9.01
CA CYS A 106 -7.87 11.41 -8.85
C CYS A 106 -7.15 11.49 -7.51
N SER A 107 -7.37 12.56 -6.75
CA SER A 107 -6.84 12.78 -5.42
C SER A 107 -7.92 12.56 -4.35
N GLY A 108 -7.66 11.66 -3.42
CA GLY A 108 -8.57 11.44 -2.29
C GLY A 108 -7.94 10.54 -1.24
N VAL A 109 -8.21 10.81 0.03
CA VAL A 109 -7.75 9.98 1.14
C VAL A 109 -8.87 9.04 1.56
N ARG A 110 -8.55 7.76 1.76
CA ARG A 110 -9.46 6.78 2.35
C ARG A 110 -8.85 6.17 3.61
N MET A 111 -9.68 6.04 4.64
CA MET A 111 -9.31 5.44 5.90
C MET A 111 -9.90 4.02 5.99
N PHE A 112 -9.05 3.05 6.26
CA PHE A 112 -9.45 1.65 6.45
C PHE A 112 -9.20 1.25 7.90
N LYS A 113 -10.18 0.61 8.54
CA LYS A 113 -10.01 0.03 9.88
C LYS A 113 -9.67 -1.44 9.74
N ALA A 114 -8.54 -1.87 10.32
CA ALA A 114 -8.20 -3.27 10.41
C ALA A 114 -9.24 -4.00 11.29
N GLY A 115 -9.91 -5.01 10.73
CA GLY A 115 -10.81 -5.90 11.48
C GLY A 115 -12.31 -5.80 11.19
N LYS A 116 -12.76 -5.32 10.01
CA LYS A 116 -14.19 -5.43 9.64
C LYS A 116 -14.54 -6.17 8.36
N GLU A 117 -13.62 -6.41 7.42
CA GLU A 117 -13.95 -7.18 6.20
C GLU A 117 -12.91 -8.27 5.93
N GLY A 118 -13.32 -9.52 6.07
CA GLY A 118 -12.48 -10.70 5.85
C GLY A 118 -12.57 -11.71 6.99
N LYS A 119 -13.67 -12.44 7.08
CA LYS A 119 -13.78 -13.59 7.99
C LYS A 119 -12.95 -14.73 7.41
N SER A 120 -11.67 -14.84 7.80
CA SER A 120 -10.93 -16.10 7.72
C SER A 120 -9.95 -16.27 8.89
N ARG A 121 -10.35 -17.20 9.76
CA ARG A 121 -9.61 -18.04 10.73
C ARG A 121 -8.62 -17.38 11.70
N LYS A 122 -8.99 -17.52 12.98
CA LYS A 122 -8.13 -17.40 14.16
C LYS A 122 -6.94 -18.35 14.06
N GLU A 123 -5.73 -17.82 14.26
CA GLU A 123 -4.71 -18.49 15.06
C GLU A 123 -3.75 -17.44 15.64
N GLY A 124 -3.62 -17.44 16.97
CA GLY A 124 -2.55 -16.76 17.71
C GLY A 124 -2.61 -15.24 17.73
N GLY A 125 -3.20 -14.67 18.79
CA GLY A 125 -2.87 -13.30 19.19
C GLY A 125 -1.37 -13.20 19.45
N GLY A 126 -0.69 -12.26 18.79
CA GLY A 126 0.74 -12.10 18.95
C GLY A 126 1.16 -10.74 18.44
N LEU A 127 1.76 -9.97 19.34
CA LEU A 127 2.50 -8.75 19.02
C LEU A 127 3.35 -9.01 17.77
N TYR A 128 3.02 -8.25 16.74
CA TYR A 128 3.60 -8.28 15.42
C TYR A 128 5.05 -7.80 15.61
N GLU A 129 6.04 -8.56 15.12
CA GLU A 129 7.48 -8.18 15.06
C GLU A 129 7.92 -8.15 13.58
N LYS A 130 8.43 -6.98 13.13
CA LYS A 130 8.65 -6.45 11.75
C LYS A 130 7.63 -6.81 10.66
N GLU A 131 6.80 -5.83 10.32
CA GLU A 131 5.77 -5.95 9.30
C GLU A 131 6.38 -5.48 7.98
N ARG A 132 6.18 -6.31 6.98
CA ARG A 132 6.49 -6.06 5.60
C ARG A 132 5.13 -5.83 4.94
N CYS A 133 4.87 -4.58 4.57
CA CYS A 133 3.64 -4.19 3.89
C CYS A 133 3.88 -4.41 2.41
N SER A 134 3.30 -5.48 1.87
CA SER A 134 3.45 -5.87 0.48
C SER A 134 2.22 -5.44 -0.28
N THR A 135 2.51 -4.62 -1.29
CA THR A 135 1.73 -4.47 -2.50
C THR A 135 0.54 -3.55 -2.38
N ILE A 136 0.77 -2.24 -2.45
CA ILE A 136 -0.23 -1.29 -2.96
C ILE A 136 -0.39 -1.59 -4.46
N GLU A 137 -1.26 -2.55 -4.85
CA GLU A 137 -1.60 -2.77 -6.27
C GLU A 137 -2.46 -1.63 -6.81
N GLY A 138 -1.79 -0.58 -7.27
CA GLY A 138 -2.46 0.54 -7.92
C GLY A 138 -2.71 0.22 -9.39
N TRP A 139 -3.96 -0.04 -9.77
CA TRP A 139 -4.32 -0.15 -11.19
C TRP A 139 -4.38 1.26 -11.78
N LYS A 140 -3.35 1.64 -12.52
CA LYS A 140 -3.26 2.94 -13.20
C LYS A 140 -3.62 2.75 -14.67
N CYS A 141 -4.67 3.43 -15.12
CA CYS A 141 -4.90 3.66 -16.55
C CYS A 141 -4.46 5.09 -16.87
N CYS A 142 -3.17 5.28 -17.14
CA CYS A 142 -2.63 6.38 -17.95
C CYS A 142 -1.44 5.84 -18.72
#